data_AF-A0A7C8Z412-F1
#
_entry.id   AF-A0A7C8Z412-F1
#
_cell.length_a   1.000
_cell.length_b   1.000
_cell.length_c   1.000
_cell.angle_alpha   90.00
_cell.angle_beta   90.00
_cell.angle_gamma   90.00
#
_symmetry.space_group_name_H-M   'P 1'
#
loop_
_entity.id
_entity.type
_entity.pdbx_description
1 polymer ?
#
loop_
_entity_poly.entity_id
_entity_poly.type
_entity_poly.pdbx_seq_one_letter_code
_entity_poly.pdbx_strand_id
1 'polypeptide(L)'
;GQDPAQNVESSHCITMMEAINDGKDLHISVSMPSIEVGTVGGGTQLASQSACLNLLGVKGANHECAGGNARLLATIVAGSVLAGELSLMSAIAAGQLVKSH
;
A
#
# COMPACT_ATOMS: atom_id res chain seq x y z
N GLY A 1 -8.36 -6.40 7.77
CA GLY A 1 -9.32 -7.50 7.51
C GLY A 1 -10.06 -7.24 6.23
N GLN A 2 -9.29 -7.04 5.16
CA GLN A 2 -9.82 -6.95 3.79
C GLN A 2 -10.10 -8.36 3.28
N ASP A 3 -10.74 -8.47 2.13
CA ASP A 3 -10.90 -9.75 1.43
C ASP A 3 -9.59 -10.12 0.72
N PRO A 4 -8.87 -11.18 1.14
CA PRO A 4 -7.60 -11.56 0.51
C PRO A 4 -7.77 -12.03 -0.94
N ALA A 5 -8.95 -12.49 -1.34
CA ALA A 5 -9.20 -12.93 -2.72
C ALA A 5 -9.12 -11.76 -3.71
N GLN A 6 -9.45 -10.54 -3.25
CA GLN A 6 -9.35 -9.32 -4.06
C GLN A 6 -7.91 -8.92 -4.37
N ASN A 7 -6.90 -9.58 -3.78
CA ASN A 7 -5.50 -9.33 -4.14
C ASN A 7 -5.23 -9.54 -5.64
N VAL A 8 -6.00 -10.39 -6.33
CA VAL A 8 -5.88 -10.58 -7.78
C VAL A 8 -6.00 -9.25 -8.53
N GLU A 9 -6.96 -8.41 -8.15
CA GLU A 9 -7.23 -7.13 -8.80
C GLU A 9 -6.47 -5.99 -8.10
N SER A 10 -6.53 -5.96 -6.77
CA SER A 10 -5.87 -4.92 -5.94
C SER A 10 -4.34 -4.87 -6.07
N SER A 11 -3.70 -5.93 -6.59
CA SER A 11 -2.24 -5.96 -6.83
C SER A 11 -1.81 -5.41 -8.19
N HIS A 12 -2.76 -5.01 -9.05
CA HIS A 12 -2.43 -4.33 -10.30
C HIS A 12 -1.63 -3.06 -10.00
N CYS A 13 -0.36 -3.06 -10.40
CA CYS A 13 0.59 -2.02 -10.09
C CYS A 13 1.57 -1.81 -11.25
N ILE A 14 1.81 -0.55 -11.60
CA ILE A 14 2.92 -0.15 -12.47
C ILE A 14 3.89 0.68 -11.63
N THR A 15 5.12 0.21 -11.50
CA THR A 15 6.22 0.91 -10.84
C THR A 15 7.10 1.61 -11.87
N MET A 16 7.30 2.92 -11.71
CA MET A 16 8.17 3.73 -12.56
C MET A 16 9.33 4.30 -11.76
N MET A 17 10.53 4.28 -12.33
CA MET A 17 11.75 4.79 -11.71
C MET A 17 12.54 5.60 -12.72
N GLU A 18 12.88 6.84 -12.36
CA GLU A 18 13.57 7.78 -13.23
C GLU A 18 14.67 8.52 -12.46
N ALA A 19 15.84 8.66 -13.09
CA ALA A 19 16.90 9.50 -12.59
C ALA A 19 16.53 10.97 -12.81
N ILE A 20 16.59 11.77 -11.75
CA ILE A 20 16.32 13.21 -11.78
C ILE A 20 17.50 13.98 -11.19
N ASN A 21 17.51 15.31 -11.32
CA ASN A 21 18.57 16.18 -10.78
C ASN A 21 19.98 15.74 -11.22
N ASP A 22 20.17 15.56 -12.52
CA ASP A 22 21.42 15.07 -13.14
C ASP A 22 21.88 13.70 -12.62
N GLY A 23 20.93 12.84 -12.24
CA GLY A 23 21.18 11.49 -11.74
C GLY A 23 21.61 11.43 -10.27
N LYS A 24 21.45 12.51 -9.51
CA LYS A 24 21.74 12.54 -8.07
C LYS A 24 20.59 12.01 -7.24
N ASP A 25 19.37 12.13 -7.74
CA ASP A 25 18.16 11.72 -7.03
C ASP A 25 17.34 10.72 -7.87
N LEU A 26 16.59 9.87 -7.18
CA LEU A 26 15.69 8.89 -7.78
C LEU A 26 14.25 9.36 -7.59
N HIS A 27 13.54 9.56 -8.69
CA HIS A 27 12.09 9.68 -8.68
C HIS A 27 11.48 8.28 -8.85
N ILE A 28 10.64 7.89 -7.90
CA ILE A 28 9.91 6.62 -7.93
C ILE A 28 8.42 6.91 -7.78
N SER A 29 7.59 6.21 -8.56
CA SER A 29 6.14 6.25 -8.42
C SER A 29 5.54 4.87 -8.63
N VAL A 30 4.36 4.66 -8.04
CA VAL A 30 3.51 3.50 -8.27
C VAL A 30 2.12 3.96 -8.71
N SER A 31 1.55 3.29 -9.69
CA SER A 31 0.18 3.49 -10.14
C SER A 31 -0.62 2.21 -9.92
N MET A 32 -1.59 2.27 -9.00
CA MET A 32 -2.45 1.14 -8.63
C MET A 32 -3.92 1.51 -8.88
N PRO A 33 -4.49 1.16 -10.05
CA PRO A 33 -5.78 1.71 -10.49
C PRO A 33 -6.99 1.08 -9.79
N SER A 34 -6.84 -0.07 -9.16
CA SER A 34 -7.95 -0.90 -8.69
C SER A 34 -7.78 -1.45 -7.27
N ILE A 35 -7.23 -0.64 -6.35
CA ILE A 35 -7.15 -1.00 -4.93
C ILE A 35 -8.56 -1.11 -4.32
N GLU A 36 -8.97 -2.33 -3.98
CA GLU A 36 -10.25 -2.59 -3.33
C GLU A 36 -10.06 -2.74 -1.82
N VAL A 37 -10.42 -1.69 -1.08
CA VAL A 37 -10.28 -1.66 0.38
C VAL A 37 -11.51 -1.07 1.05
N GLY A 38 -11.77 -1.54 2.28
CA GLY A 38 -12.84 -1.05 3.14
C GLY A 38 -12.40 -0.85 4.57
N THR A 39 -13.07 0.07 5.26
CA THR A 39 -12.85 0.35 6.70
C THR A 39 -14.07 0.04 7.56
N VAL A 40 -15.15 -0.44 6.93
CA VAL A 40 -16.42 -0.86 7.54
C VAL A 40 -16.86 -2.16 6.88
N GLY A 41 -17.44 -3.08 7.66
CA GLY A 41 -18.03 -4.32 7.14
C GLY A 41 -17.03 -5.48 6.99
N GLY A 42 -17.56 -6.66 6.70
CA GLY A 42 -16.77 -7.89 6.55
C GLY A 42 -15.84 -8.16 7.73
N GLY A 43 -14.60 -8.54 7.42
CA GLY A 43 -13.56 -8.86 8.41
C GLY A 43 -13.01 -7.67 9.18
N THR A 44 -13.38 -6.42 8.84
CA THR A 44 -12.90 -5.22 9.55
C THR A 44 -13.44 -5.10 10.98
N GLN A 45 -14.54 -5.81 11.29
CA GLN A 45 -15.19 -5.80 12.60
C GLN A 45 -14.52 -6.73 13.62
N LEU A 46 -13.68 -7.66 13.17
CA LEU A 46 -12.96 -8.58 14.06
C LEU A 46 -11.91 -7.81 14.88
N ALA A 47 -11.74 -8.21 16.15
CA ALA A 47 -10.97 -7.45 17.13
C ALA A 47 -9.54 -7.11 16.66
N SER A 48 -8.78 -8.09 16.17
CA SER A 48 -7.41 -7.90 15.70
C SER A 48 -7.34 -6.99 14.48
N GLN A 49 -8.23 -7.20 13.50
CA GLN A 49 -8.30 -6.43 12.27
C GLN A 49 -8.70 -4.97 12.54
N SER A 50 -9.64 -4.76 13.46
CA SER A 50 -10.01 -3.44 13.97
C SER A 50 -8.85 -2.74 14.68
N ALA A 51 -8.07 -3.47 15.49
CA ALA A 51 -6.89 -2.91 16.16
C ALA A 51 -5.84 -2.40 15.15
N CYS A 52 -5.58 -3.15 14.07
CA CYS A 52 -4.70 -2.69 13.00
C CYS A 52 -5.24 -1.44 12.29
N LEU A 53 -6.54 -1.37 11.99
CA LEU A 53 -7.15 -0.18 11.38
C LEU A 53 -7.12 1.04 12.33
N ASN A 54 -7.24 0.82 13.64
CA ASN A 54 -7.09 1.87 14.65
C ASN A 54 -5.66 2.40 14.70
N LEU A 55 -4.64 1.53 14.60
CA LEU A 55 -3.23 1.95 14.55
C LEU A 55 -2.96 2.87 13.37
N LEU A 56 -3.59 2.61 12.24
CA LEU A 56 -3.52 3.43 11.03
C LEU A 56 -4.47 4.65 11.05
N GLY A 57 -5.31 4.79 12.09
CA GLY A 57 -6.26 5.90 12.23
C GLY A 57 -7.45 5.86 11.25
N VAL A 58 -7.72 4.73 10.61
CA VAL A 58 -8.73 4.61 9.52
C VAL A 58 -9.89 3.69 9.87
N LYS A 59 -10.04 3.24 11.11
CA LYS A 59 -11.13 2.33 11.47
C LYS A 59 -12.50 3.01 11.35
N GLY A 60 -13.46 2.29 10.76
CA GLY A 60 -14.87 2.71 10.73
C GLY A 60 -15.20 3.71 9.63
N ALA A 61 -16.44 4.20 9.68
CA ALA A 61 -16.92 5.27 8.81
C ALA A 61 -16.29 6.60 9.22
N ASN A 62 -15.99 7.44 8.25
CA ASN A 62 -15.59 8.82 8.51
C ASN A 62 -16.86 9.69 8.51
N HIS A 63 -17.13 10.35 9.65
CA HIS A 63 -18.35 11.13 9.88
C HIS A 63 -18.31 12.51 9.22
N GLU A 64 -17.13 13.05 8.94
CA GLU A 64 -16.97 14.35 8.27
C GLU A 64 -17.02 14.21 6.75
N CYS A 65 -16.42 13.14 6.22
CA CYS A 65 -16.33 12.89 4.79
C CYS A 65 -16.50 11.40 4.46
N ALA A 66 -17.66 11.03 3.92
CA ALA A 66 -17.93 9.65 3.53
C ALA A 66 -16.83 9.08 2.61
N GLY A 67 -16.37 7.87 2.94
CA GLY A 67 -15.27 7.19 2.26
C GLY A 67 -13.86 7.73 2.57
N GLY A 68 -13.71 8.77 3.41
CA GLY A 68 -12.42 9.37 3.73
C GLY A 68 -11.40 8.39 4.30
N ASN A 69 -11.83 7.55 5.27
CA ASN A 69 -10.96 6.55 5.86
C ASN A 69 -10.54 5.46 4.86
N ALA A 70 -11.44 5.02 3.98
CA ALA A 70 -11.13 4.04 2.95
C ALA A 70 -10.14 4.59 1.91
N ARG A 71 -10.30 5.85 1.50
CA ARG A 71 -9.33 6.54 0.63
C ARG A 71 -7.97 6.65 1.30
N LEU A 72 -7.91 7.03 2.57
CA LEU A 72 -6.66 7.10 3.31
C LEU A 72 -6.00 5.72 3.43
N LEU A 73 -6.78 4.67 3.70
CA LEU A 73 -6.26 3.29 3.71
C LEU A 73 -5.69 2.89 2.34
N ALA A 74 -6.36 3.24 1.23
CA ALA A 74 -5.84 2.97 -0.11
C ALA A 74 -4.52 3.72 -0.37
N THR A 75 -4.40 4.97 0.07
CA THR A 75 -3.13 5.73 0.01
C THR A 75 -2.02 5.06 0.82
N ILE A 76 -2.33 4.59 2.03
CA ILE A 76 -1.37 3.86 2.87
C ILE A 76 -0.91 2.57 2.19
N VAL A 77 -1.82 1.82 1.57
CA VAL A 77 -1.49 0.61 0.79
C VAL A 77 -0.53 0.96 -0.35
N ALA A 78 -0.88 1.94 -1.20
CA ALA A 78 -0.03 2.35 -2.31
C ALA A 78 1.36 2.85 -1.86
N GLY A 79 1.42 3.64 -0.78
CA GLY A 79 2.69 4.09 -0.21
C GLY A 79 3.53 2.95 0.36
N SER A 80 2.89 1.94 0.97
CA SER A 80 3.58 0.75 1.47
C SER A 80 4.11 -0.12 0.33
N VAL A 81 3.35 -0.25 -0.76
CA VAL A 81 3.81 -0.92 -1.99
C VAL A 81 5.02 -0.19 -2.56
N LEU A 82 4.98 1.13 -2.71
CA LEU A 82 6.12 1.92 -3.18
C LEU A 82 7.38 1.70 -2.32
N ALA A 83 7.23 1.69 -1.00
CA ALA A 83 8.35 1.42 -0.09
C ALA A 83 8.92 0.01 -0.26
N GLY A 84 8.05 -0.98 -0.46
CA GLY A 84 8.44 -2.36 -0.76
C GLY A 84 9.18 -2.48 -2.10
N GLU A 85 8.65 -1.87 -3.16
CA GLU A 85 9.25 -1.83 -4.49
C GLU A 85 10.64 -1.19 -4.46
N LEU A 86 10.79 -0.04 -3.77
CA LEU A 86 12.08 0.61 -3.60
C LEU A 86 13.10 -0.31 -2.91
N SER A 87 12.69 -0.95 -1.82
CA SER A 87 13.56 -1.84 -1.04
C SER A 87 13.99 -3.07 -1.85
N LEU A 88 13.03 -3.74 -2.50
CA LEU A 88 13.27 -4.95 -3.29
C LEU A 88 14.15 -4.66 -4.50
N MET A 89 13.86 -3.60 -5.25
CA MET A 89 14.65 -3.19 -6.42
C MET A 89 16.08 -2.80 -6.03
N SER A 90 16.25 -2.14 -4.87
CA SER A 90 17.58 -1.85 -4.32
C SER A 90 18.36 -3.12 -3.99
N ALA A 91 17.71 -4.11 -3.37
CA ALA A 91 18.34 -5.39 -3.02
C ALA A 91 18.72 -6.22 -4.27
N ILE A 92 17.89 -6.19 -5.32
CA ILE A 92 18.18 -6.82 -6.62
C ILE A 92 19.38 -6.12 -7.27
N ALA A 93 19.37 -4.79 -7.34
CA ALA A 93 20.45 -4.00 -7.93
C ALA A 93 21.80 -4.19 -7.21
N ALA A 94 21.78 -4.36 -5.88
CA ALA A 94 22.97 -4.61 -5.08
C ALA A 94 23.42 -6.09 -5.06
N GLY A 95 22.68 -7.01 -5.70
CA GLY A 95 22.96 -8.45 -5.65
C GLY A 95 22.80 -9.07 -4.24
N GLN A 96 21.99 -8.44 -3.38
CA GLN A 96 21.80 -8.84 -1.98
C GLN A 96 20.57 -9.72 -1.76
N LEU A 97 19.69 -9.84 -2.75
CA LEU A 97 18.40 -10.52 -2.59
C LEU A 97 18.53 -11.95 -2.02
N VAL A 98 19.44 -12.77 -2.55
CA VAL A 98 19.60 -14.18 -2.14
C VAL A 98 20.14 -14.33 -0.72
N LYS A 99 20.85 -13.34 -0.17
CA LYS A 99 21.40 -13.39 1.19
C LYS A 99 20.39 -12.99 2.26
N SER A 100 19.36 -12.25 1.87
CA SER A 100 18.34 -11.71 2.77
C SER A 100 17.14 -12.66 2.97
N HIS A 101 17.10 -13.76 2.20
CA HIS A 101 16.12 -14.85 2.28
C HIS A 101 16.76 -16.13 2.79
#